data_AF-A0A936IZY3-F1
#
_entry.id   AF-A0A936IZY3-F1
#
_cell.length_a   1.000
_cell.length_b   1.000
_cell.length_c   1.000
_cell.angle_alpha   90.00
_cell.angle_beta   90.00
_cell.angle_gamma   90.00
#
_symmetry.space_group_name_H-M   'P 1'
#
loop_
_entity.id
_entity.type
_entity.pdbx_description
1 polymer ?
#
loop_
_entity_poly.entity_id
_entity_poly.type
_entity_poly.pdbx_seq_one_letter_code
_entity_poly.pdbx_strand_id
1 'polypeptide(L)'
;MNFIKVILAILALVFGVFAVFWLLGIVWSLLGYAFWIGLIAAVGYGGYRLFKRLESNALGSGSAYGEIEDRDFNMSWEEYDRKYLNK
;
A
#
# COMPACT_ATOMS: atom_id res chain seq x y z
N MET A 1 21.82 6.91 55.76
CA MET A 1 21.00 7.68 54.78
C MET A 1 19.62 7.89 55.36
N ASN A 2 19.06 9.10 55.31
CA ASN A 2 17.71 9.36 55.84
C ASN A 2 16.71 8.44 55.13
N PHE A 3 15.91 7.70 55.89
CA PHE A 3 14.91 6.72 55.41
C PHE A 3 14.01 7.28 54.28
N ILE A 4 13.65 8.56 54.37
CA ILE A 4 12.89 9.31 53.36
C ILE A 4 13.58 9.30 51.99
N LYS A 5 14.91 9.45 51.94
CA LYS A 5 15.67 9.44 50.67
C LYS A 5 15.62 8.07 50.00
N VAL A 6 15.57 6.99 50.78
CA VAL A 6 15.46 5.63 50.25
C VAL A 6 14.09 5.41 49.59
N ILE A 7 13.01 5.85 50.26
CA ILE A 7 11.65 5.76 49.70
C ILE A 7 11.52 6.57 48.41
N LEU A 8 12.05 7.80 48.39
CA LEU A 8 12.05 8.65 47.19
C LEU A 8 12.81 8.00 46.02
N ALA A 9 13.95 7.37 46.29
CA ALA A 9 14.72 6.67 45.27
C ALA A 9 13.96 5.47 44.67
N ILE A 10 13.28 4.69 45.53
CA ILE A 10 12.46 3.54 45.08
C ILE A 10 11.28 4.04 44.24
N LEU A 11 10.58 5.08 44.68
CA LEU A 11 9.48 5.69 43.92
C LEU A 11 9.93 6.18 42.54
N ALA A 12 11.05 6.91 42.48
CA ALA A 12 11.61 7.39 41.23
C ALA A 12 11.97 6.23 40.29
N LEU A 13 12.54 5.15 40.82
CA LEU A 13 12.86 3.96 40.04
C LEU A 13 11.59 3.29 39.47
N VAL A 14 10.55 3.16 40.28
CA VAL A 14 9.26 2.60 39.85
C VAL A 14 8.66 3.46 38.73
N PHE A 15 8.57 4.78 38.91
CA PHE A 15 8.07 5.68 37.86
C PHE A 15 8.92 5.64 36.58
N GLY A 16 10.24 5.53 36.71
CA GLY A 16 11.14 5.36 35.57
C GLY A 16 10.83 4.10 34.77
N VAL A 17 10.64 2.97 35.46
CA VAL A 17 10.27 1.70 34.82
C VAL A 17 8.92 1.80 34.12
N PHE A 18 7.91 2.42 34.76
CA PHE A 18 6.60 2.64 34.14
C PHE A 18 6.70 3.51 32.88
N ALA A 19 7.50 4.57 32.90
CA ALA A 19 7.69 5.43 31.74
C ALA A 19 8.34 4.67 30.57
N VAL A 20 9.32 3.80 30.84
CA VAL A 20 9.95 2.95 29.82
C VAL A 20 8.92 1.98 29.21
N PHE A 21 8.14 1.30 30.04
CA PHE A 21 7.09 0.39 29.53
C PHE A 21 6.02 1.12 28.72
N TRP A 22 5.66 2.34 29.12
CA TRP A 22 4.72 3.17 28.38
C TRP A 22 5.26 3.51 26.99
N LEU A 23 6.52 3.94 26.88
CA LEU A 23 7.16 4.23 25.59
C LEU A 23 7.26 2.98 24.70
N LEU A 24 7.66 1.84 25.27
CA LEU A 24 7.68 0.58 24.54
C LEU A 24 6.29 0.16 24.06
N GLY A 25 5.26 0.38 24.87
CA GLY A 25 3.86 0.13 24.51
C GLY A 25 3.41 0.96 23.30
N ILE A 26 3.81 2.23 23.22
CA ILE A 26 3.54 3.08 22.05
C ILE A 26 4.22 2.52 20.79
N VAL A 27 5.51 2.20 20.89
CA VAL A 27 6.27 1.66 19.75
C VAL A 27 5.63 0.36 19.26
N TRP A 28 5.28 -0.53 20.18
CA TRP A 28 4.62 -1.80 19.85
C TRP A 28 3.27 -1.58 19.15
N SER A 29 2.47 -0.63 19.65
CA SER A 29 1.18 -0.30 19.07
C SER A 29 1.32 0.24 17.64
N LEU A 30 2.30 1.13 17.41
CA LEU A 30 2.60 1.67 16.08
C LEU A 30 3.04 0.58 15.10
N LEU A 31 3.91 -0.33 15.53
CA LEU A 31 4.33 -1.47 14.71
C LEU A 31 3.14 -2.39 14.37
N GLY A 32 2.24 -2.63 15.33
CA GLY A 32 1.01 -3.38 15.10
C GLY A 32 0.12 -2.74 14.04
N TYR A 33 -0.13 -1.44 14.13
CA TYR A 33 -0.91 -0.73 13.11
C TYR A 33 -0.21 -0.74 11.75
N ALA A 34 1.10 -0.49 11.71
CA ALA A 34 1.89 -0.53 10.47
C ALA A 34 1.84 -1.92 9.82
N PHE A 35 1.91 -2.99 10.61
CA PHE A 35 1.76 -4.36 10.14
C PHE A 35 0.40 -4.61 9.50
N TRP A 36 -0.70 -4.22 10.15
CA TRP A 36 -2.04 -4.40 9.60
C TRP A 36 -2.28 -3.59 8.33
N ILE A 37 -1.83 -2.33 8.30
CA ILE A 37 -1.90 -1.49 7.10
C ILE A 37 -1.10 -2.12 5.97
N GLY A 38 0.13 -2.59 6.26
CA GLY A 38 0.98 -3.28 5.30
C GLY A 38 0.35 -4.57 4.79
N LEU A 39 -0.29 -5.35 5.65
CA LEU A 39 -0.99 -6.58 5.27
C LEU A 39 -2.17 -6.26 4.35
N ILE A 40 -3.01 -5.29 4.69
CA ILE A 40 -4.14 -4.88 3.85
C ILE A 40 -3.65 -4.36 2.50
N ALA A 41 -2.60 -3.55 2.49
CA ALA A 41 -1.99 -3.05 1.26
C ALA A 41 -1.41 -4.18 0.39
N ALA A 42 -0.71 -5.14 1.01
CA ALA A 42 -0.14 -6.29 0.30
C ALA A 42 -1.24 -7.20 -0.28
N VAL A 43 -2.30 -7.47 0.48
CA VAL A 43 -3.44 -8.26 0.01
C VAL A 43 -4.20 -7.52 -1.09
N GLY A 44 -4.47 -6.22 -0.93
CA GLY A 44 -5.17 -5.41 -1.93
C GLY A 44 -4.38 -5.29 -3.23
N TYR A 45 -3.09 -4.92 -3.15
CA TYR A 45 -2.22 -4.81 -4.32
C TYR A 45 -1.95 -6.18 -4.97
N GLY A 46 -1.68 -7.21 -4.17
CA GLY A 46 -1.47 -8.58 -4.64
C GLY A 46 -2.71 -9.13 -5.33
N GLY A 47 -3.89 -8.96 -4.71
CA GLY A 47 -5.18 -9.33 -5.27
C GLY A 47 -5.48 -8.61 -6.58
N TYR A 48 -5.30 -7.29 -6.63
CA TYR A 48 -5.46 -6.51 -7.86
C TYR A 48 -4.54 -6.99 -8.99
N ARG A 49 -3.25 -7.22 -8.69
CA ARG A 49 -2.27 -7.66 -9.68
C ARG A 49 -2.56 -9.07 -10.19
N LEU A 50 -2.98 -9.97 -9.30
CA LEU A 50 -3.35 -11.33 -9.66
C LEU A 50 -4.62 -11.33 -10.50
N PHE A 51 -5.62 -10.55 -10.11
CA PHE A 51 -6.86 -10.38 -10.85
C PHE A 51 -6.60 -9.85 -12.26
N LYS A 52 -5.80 -8.79 -12.43
CA LYS A 52 -5.44 -8.28 -13.77
C LYS A 52 -4.69 -9.29 -14.63
N ARG A 53 -3.81 -10.11 -14.03
CA ARG A 53 -3.12 -11.19 -14.76
C ARG A 53 -4.08 -12.30 -15.19
N LEU A 54 -5.03 -12.64 -14.34
CA LEU A 54 -6.07 -13.62 -14.67
C LEU A 54 -7.01 -13.06 -15.72
N GLU A 55 -7.40 -11.80 -15.61
CA GLU A 55 -8.19 -11.07 -16.59
C GLU A 55 -7.49 -11.06 -17.96
N SER A 56 -6.20 -10.69 -18.03
CA SER A 56 -5.45 -10.72 -19.29
C SER A 56 -5.30 -12.10 -19.91
N ASN A 57 -5.29 -13.15 -19.08
CA ASN A 57 -5.13 -14.53 -19.52
C ASN A 57 -6.48 -15.19 -19.88
N ALA A 58 -7.57 -14.81 -19.21
CA ALA A 58 -8.90 -15.37 -19.39
C ALA A 58 -9.70 -14.60 -20.45
N LEU A 59 -9.62 -13.26 -20.43
CA LEU A 59 -9.98 -12.39 -21.54
C LEU A 59 -8.74 -12.28 -22.44
N GLY A 60 -8.41 -13.37 -23.14
CA GLY A 60 -7.33 -13.34 -24.13
C GLY A 60 -7.48 -12.11 -25.01
N SER A 61 -6.37 -11.36 -25.19
CA SER A 61 -6.29 -10.04 -25.86
C SER A 61 -7.58 -9.66 -26.54
N GLY A 62 -8.48 -9.00 -25.80
CA GLY A 62 -9.71 -8.49 -26.38
C GLY A 62 -9.32 -7.75 -27.66
N SER A 63 -9.92 -8.15 -28.77
CA SER A 63 -9.56 -7.83 -30.16
C SER A 63 -9.60 -6.34 -30.52
N ALA A 64 -9.61 -5.46 -29.53
CA ALA A 64 -9.63 -4.01 -29.65
C ALA A 64 -8.46 -3.32 -28.91
N TYR A 65 -7.61 -4.03 -28.16
CA TYR A 65 -6.50 -3.40 -27.41
C TYR A 65 -5.31 -2.97 -28.30
N GLY A 66 -5.32 -3.35 -29.58
CA GLY A 66 -4.28 -3.00 -30.55
C GLY A 66 -4.76 -2.24 -31.78
N GLU A 67 -6.06 -1.91 -31.89
CA GLU A 67 -6.59 -1.29 -33.12
C GLU A 67 -6.56 0.24 -33.10
N ILE A 68 -6.36 0.87 -31.94
CA ILE A 68 -6.15 2.31 -31.84
C ILE A 68 -4.93 2.53 -30.94
N GLU A 69 -3.74 2.49 -31.53
CA GLU A 69 -2.52 2.93 -30.85
C GLU A 69 -2.68 4.41 -30.45
N ASP A 70 -2.02 4.85 -29.35
CA ASP A 70 -2.05 6.25 -28.90
C ASP A 70 -1.61 7.28 -29.98
N ARG A 71 -1.02 6.79 -31.09
CA ARG A 71 -0.71 7.58 -32.30
C ARG A 71 -1.91 7.90 -33.19
N ASP A 72 -2.95 7.09 -33.16
CA ASP A 72 -4.13 7.24 -34.03
C ASP A 72 -5.09 8.34 -33.51
N PHE A 73 -4.93 8.84 -32.28
CA PHE A 73 -5.68 10.00 -31.77
C PHE A 73 -5.37 11.33 -32.47
N ASN A 74 -4.21 11.42 -33.12
CA ASN A 74 -3.79 12.60 -33.90
C ASN A 74 -3.99 12.42 -35.41
N MET A 75 -4.68 11.36 -35.81
CA MET A 75 -4.93 11.08 -37.21
C MET A 75 -6.02 12.01 -37.75
N SER A 76 -5.79 12.57 -38.93
CA SER A 76 -6.82 13.35 -39.61
C SER A 76 -7.97 12.43 -40.05
N TRP A 77 -9.19 12.97 -40.16
CA TRP A 77 -10.37 12.19 -40.58
C TRP A 77 -10.17 11.47 -41.92
N GLU A 78 -9.40 12.03 -42.85
CA GLU A 78 -9.07 11.39 -44.14
C GLU A 78 -8.15 10.17 -44.00
N GLU A 79 -7.17 10.23 -43.09
CA GLU A 79 -6.24 9.12 -42.85
C GLU A 79 -6.94 7.96 -42.14
N TYR A 80 -7.88 8.25 -41.23
CA TYR A 80 -8.69 7.24 -40.55
C TYR A 80 -9.61 6.51 -41.54
N ASP A 81 -10.30 7.25 -42.41
CA ASP A 81 -11.21 6.68 -43.42
C ASP A 81 -10.47 5.74 -44.39
N ARG A 82 -9.28 6.14 -44.85
CA ARG A 82 -8.44 5.31 -45.72
C ARG A 82 -7.95 4.04 -45.04
N LYS A 83 -7.60 4.11 -43.75
CA LYS A 83 -6.98 2.99 -43.02
C LYS A 83 -8.01 1.95 -42.57
N TYR A 84 -9.23 2.38 -42.22
CA TYR A 84 -10.20 1.53 -41.54
C TYR A 84 -11.57 1.38 -42.24
N LEU A 85 -11.98 2.33 -43.07
CA LEU A 85 -13.35 2.35 -43.64
C LEU A 85 -13.40 1.95 -45.12
N ASN A 86 -12.35 2.25 -45.89
CA ASN A 86 -12.25 1.85 -47.29
C ASN A 86 -11.22 0.72 -47.46
N LYS A 87 -11.70 -0.52 -47.59
CA LYS A 87 -10.89 -1.70 -47.91
C LYS A 87 -11.03 -2.07 -49.38
#